data_AF-A0A1H8PMQ1-F1
#
_entry.id   AF-A0A1H8PMQ1-F1
#
_cell.length_a   1.000
_cell.length_b   1.000
_cell.length_c   1.000
_cell.angle_alpha   90.00
_cell.angle_beta   90.00
_cell.angle_gamma   90.00
#
_symmetry.space_group_name_H-M   'P 1'
#
loop_
_entity.id
_entity.type
_entity.pdbx_description
1 polymer ?
#
loop_
_entity_poly.entity_id
_entity_poly.type
_entity_poly.pdbx_seq_one_letter_code
_entity_poly.pdbx_strand_id
1 'polypeptide(L)'
;MEKGCQIFSEPQAMQQGQVQIGVARTEEEKSDIYRFRYRIYVEEMDKLPAIQGGDALLYDELDEWGLLLYARAGHEIVGTMRVNIGTREQFSPSWQTMLSLERFQRFYGKEKKPLFSYSSKFMIAPRYRNSAISYLLPSRGYELECSQGVEFSFGLCNLYLLRLYEQFGFQRFGGHIEDAEFGLLSPFVLLVNDIAHLKAVRSPYYRLARKRTADTGSKDWFYREFTENSDIINSQLITDEGLWEYLTGRLEDRPEQIMTLLRGLSAREGQKLVGACGVVVRCPAGETIVRQGSSSYDVNVVLAGQVQARDGSVVYPGESFGTNGLLVHPRQGREITAKTDAEILVLSSLSFAKFAHNDPATAHRVIINLSQDS
;
A
#
# COMPACT_ATOMS: atom_id res chain seq x y z
N MET A 1 -22.76 30.60 -27.48
CA MET A 1 -23.26 29.23 -27.25
C MET A 1 -22.26 28.54 -26.36
N GLU A 2 -22.40 28.79 -25.07
CA GLU A 2 -21.63 28.20 -23.99
C GLU A 2 -22.22 26.82 -23.68
N LYS A 3 -21.39 25.78 -23.64
CA LYS A 3 -21.71 24.55 -22.91
C LYS A 3 -20.69 24.42 -21.79
N GLY A 4 -21.13 24.85 -20.62
CA GLY A 4 -20.38 24.78 -19.37
C GLY A 4 -20.09 23.35 -18.95
N CYS A 5 -18.88 23.17 -18.45
CA CYS A 5 -18.41 22.01 -17.71
C CYS A 5 -19.24 21.87 -16.42
N GLN A 6 -19.99 20.78 -16.29
CA GLN A 6 -20.60 20.34 -15.04
C GLN A 6 -19.93 19.03 -14.63
N ILE A 7 -18.84 19.11 -13.87
CA ILE A 7 -18.27 17.96 -13.15
C ILE A 7 -17.86 18.44 -11.77
N PHE A 8 -18.84 18.69 -10.90
CA PHE A 8 -18.71 18.60 -9.44
C PHE A 8 -20.13 18.38 -8.89
N SER A 9 -20.58 17.13 -8.88
CA SER A 9 -21.69 16.75 -8.01
C SER A 9 -21.17 16.70 -6.58
N GLU A 10 -21.77 17.53 -5.71
CA GLU A 10 -21.51 17.53 -4.28
C GLU A 10 -21.67 16.11 -3.70
N PRO A 11 -20.76 15.65 -2.83
CA PRO A 11 -20.99 14.41 -2.11
C PRO A 11 -22.14 14.65 -1.13
N GLN A 12 -23.27 14.00 -1.40
CA GLN A 12 -24.34 13.86 -0.41
C GLN A 12 -23.73 13.33 0.89
N ALA A 13 -23.77 14.16 1.93
CA ALA A 13 -23.42 13.77 3.29
C ALA A 13 -24.38 12.66 3.74
N MET A 14 -24.01 11.40 3.51
CA MET A 14 -24.76 10.26 4.00
C MET A 14 -24.61 10.16 5.52
N GLN A 15 -25.76 10.06 6.19
CA GLN A 15 -25.89 9.64 7.58
C GLN A 15 -25.03 8.40 7.85
N GLN A 16 -24.19 8.46 8.88
CA GLN A 16 -23.46 7.31 9.41
C GLN A 16 -24.45 6.25 9.90
N GLY A 17 -24.86 5.34 9.01
CA GLY A 17 -25.37 4.04 9.44
C GLY A 17 -24.29 3.36 10.28
N GLN A 18 -24.67 2.76 11.42
CA GLN A 18 -23.74 2.09 12.33
C GLN A 18 -23.04 0.95 11.59
N VAL A 19 -21.78 1.16 11.19
CA VAL A 19 -20.98 0.12 10.53
C VAL A 19 -20.62 -0.96 11.56
N GLN A 20 -20.93 -2.21 11.23
CA GLN A 20 -20.58 -3.36 12.04
C GLN A 20 -19.27 -3.98 11.53
N ILE A 21 -18.32 -4.20 12.43
CA ILE A 21 -17.11 -4.98 12.14
C ILE A 21 -17.28 -6.37 12.75
N GLY A 22 -17.05 -7.42 11.95
CA GLY A 22 -17.24 -8.81 12.36
C GLY A 22 -16.20 -9.76 11.77
N VAL A 23 -16.26 -11.02 12.20
CA VAL A 23 -15.53 -12.14 11.62
C VAL A 23 -16.58 -13.11 11.08
N ALA A 24 -16.48 -13.50 9.81
CA ALA A 24 -17.40 -14.43 9.19
C ALA A 24 -17.34 -15.81 9.88
N ARG A 25 -18.50 -16.37 10.19
CA ARG A 25 -18.68 -17.67 10.84
C ARG A 25 -19.55 -18.63 10.03
N THR A 26 -20.37 -18.10 9.13
CA THR A 26 -21.24 -18.91 8.26
C THR A 26 -20.72 -18.91 6.83
N GLU A 27 -21.08 -19.96 6.07
CA GLU A 27 -20.75 -20.04 4.65
C GLU A 27 -21.42 -18.92 3.83
N GLU A 28 -22.59 -18.45 4.27
CA GLU A 28 -23.26 -17.29 3.67
C GLU A 28 -22.43 -16.01 3.83
N GLU A 29 -21.94 -15.73 5.04
CA GLU A 29 -21.08 -14.56 5.29
C GLU A 29 -19.77 -14.63 4.48
N LYS A 30 -19.16 -15.82 4.37
CA LYS A 30 -17.97 -16.03 3.54
C LYS A 30 -18.29 -15.80 2.05
N SER A 31 -19.40 -16.34 1.56
CA SER A 31 -19.85 -16.18 0.18
C SER A 31 -20.06 -14.70 -0.19
N ASP A 32 -20.65 -13.90 0.71
CA ASP A 32 -20.81 -12.46 0.51
C ASP A 32 -19.47 -11.71 0.45
N ILE A 33 -18.50 -12.14 1.26
CA ILE A 33 -17.12 -11.62 1.20
C ILE A 33 -16.48 -11.98 -0.14
N TYR A 34 -16.63 -13.21 -0.63
CA TYR A 34 -16.07 -13.63 -1.91
C TYR A 34 -16.67 -12.87 -3.10
N ARG A 35 -17.99 -12.64 -3.09
CA ARG A 35 -18.65 -11.75 -4.06
C ARG A 35 -18.13 -10.33 -3.96
N PHE A 36 -17.97 -9.81 -2.75
CA PHE A 36 -17.43 -8.47 -2.55
C PHE A 36 -16.00 -8.34 -3.12
N ARG A 37 -15.12 -9.30 -2.84
CA ARG A 37 -13.74 -9.32 -3.37
C ARG A 37 -13.72 -9.40 -4.89
N TYR A 38 -14.59 -10.22 -5.50
CA TYR A 38 -14.70 -10.30 -6.95
C TYR A 38 -15.05 -8.95 -7.57
N ARG A 39 -16.08 -8.27 -7.04
CA ARG A 39 -16.47 -6.93 -7.51
C ARG A 39 -15.32 -5.92 -7.44
N ILE A 40 -14.55 -5.92 -6.35
CA ILE A 40 -13.45 -4.96 -6.23
C ILE A 40 -12.25 -5.38 -7.10
N TYR A 41 -11.76 -6.62 -7.03
CA TYR A 41 -10.55 -6.97 -7.78
C TYR A 41 -10.80 -7.11 -9.28
N VAL A 42 -11.89 -7.76 -9.68
CA VAL A 42 -12.15 -8.10 -11.09
C VAL A 42 -12.90 -6.98 -11.78
N GLU A 43 -14.03 -6.54 -11.24
CA GLU A 43 -14.88 -5.55 -11.93
C GLU A 43 -14.32 -4.12 -11.81
N GLU A 44 -13.82 -3.74 -10.64
CA GLU A 44 -13.30 -2.39 -10.41
C GLU A 44 -11.82 -2.25 -10.75
N MET A 45 -10.97 -3.12 -10.21
CA MET A 45 -9.52 -3.01 -10.35
C MET A 45 -8.97 -3.66 -11.63
N ASP A 46 -9.83 -4.37 -12.37
CA ASP A 46 -9.51 -5.07 -13.61
C ASP A 46 -8.32 -6.03 -13.46
N LYS A 47 -8.24 -6.67 -12.28
CA LYS A 47 -7.30 -7.75 -11.98
C LYS A 47 -7.91 -9.06 -12.46
N LEU A 48 -7.05 -9.93 -12.98
CA LEU A 48 -7.40 -11.29 -13.38
C LEU A 48 -6.71 -12.28 -12.44
N PRO A 49 -7.13 -12.37 -11.17
CA PRO A 49 -6.59 -13.40 -10.29
C PRO A 49 -6.94 -14.78 -10.83
N ALA A 50 -6.16 -15.80 -10.50
CA ALA A 50 -6.47 -17.19 -10.82
C ALA A 50 -7.82 -17.54 -10.19
N ILE A 51 -8.89 -17.47 -10.98
CA ILE A 51 -10.25 -17.66 -10.51
C ILE A 51 -10.42 -19.13 -10.10
N GLN A 52 -10.46 -19.39 -8.81
CA GLN A 52 -10.98 -20.65 -8.29
C GLN A 52 -12.44 -20.42 -7.91
N GLY A 53 -13.35 -20.60 -8.87
CA GLY A 53 -14.78 -20.50 -8.63
C GLY A 53 -15.56 -20.01 -9.85
N GLY A 54 -16.46 -20.84 -10.37
CA GLY A 54 -17.55 -20.31 -11.20
C GLY A 54 -18.38 -19.30 -10.40
N ASP A 55 -19.10 -18.42 -11.10
CA ASP A 55 -20.09 -17.49 -10.52
C ASP A 55 -19.56 -16.30 -9.69
N ALA A 56 -18.63 -15.51 -10.24
CA ALA A 56 -18.30 -14.18 -9.68
C ALA A 56 -17.91 -14.20 -8.18
N LEU A 57 -17.21 -15.25 -7.76
CA LEU A 57 -16.63 -15.41 -6.43
C LEU A 57 -15.11 -15.36 -6.51
N LEU A 58 -14.47 -14.73 -5.51
CA LEU A 58 -13.02 -14.70 -5.41
C LEU A 58 -12.55 -15.19 -4.04
N TYR A 59 -12.03 -16.42 -4.02
CA TYR A 59 -11.40 -17.08 -2.88
C TYR A 59 -10.18 -17.90 -3.33
N ASP A 60 -9.27 -18.20 -2.40
CA ASP A 60 -8.04 -18.97 -2.64
C ASP A 60 -7.72 -19.89 -1.44
N GLU A 61 -6.62 -20.65 -1.49
CA GLU A 61 -6.27 -21.68 -0.51
C GLU A 61 -6.09 -21.12 0.92
N LEU A 62 -5.77 -19.84 1.06
CA LEU A 62 -5.63 -19.20 2.36
C LEU A 62 -6.99 -18.88 3.02
N ASP A 63 -8.10 -18.90 2.26
CA ASP A 63 -9.45 -18.73 2.81
C ASP A 63 -9.94 -19.98 3.55
N GLU A 64 -9.35 -21.16 3.32
CA GLU A 64 -9.74 -22.41 4.01
C GLU A 64 -9.55 -22.34 5.53
N TRP A 65 -8.55 -21.58 5.97
CA TRP A 65 -8.18 -21.45 7.39
C TRP A 65 -8.02 -19.99 7.83
N GLY A 66 -8.20 -19.03 6.92
CA GLY A 66 -8.12 -17.61 7.22
C GLY A 66 -9.33 -17.10 8.01
N LEU A 67 -9.07 -16.20 8.94
CA LEU A 67 -10.11 -15.41 9.60
C LEU A 67 -10.56 -14.31 8.64
N LEU A 68 -11.80 -14.39 8.16
CA LEU A 68 -12.34 -13.41 7.23
C LEU A 68 -13.08 -12.32 7.99
N LEU A 69 -12.48 -11.13 8.06
CA LEU A 69 -13.09 -9.97 8.67
C LEU A 69 -13.95 -9.24 7.64
N TYR A 70 -15.04 -8.64 8.12
CA TYR A 70 -15.90 -7.80 7.29
C TYR A 70 -16.28 -6.50 8.00
N ALA A 71 -16.55 -5.49 7.18
CA ALA A 71 -17.30 -4.29 7.55
C ALA A 71 -18.65 -4.32 6.83
N ARG A 72 -19.74 -4.19 7.58
CA ARG A 72 -21.12 -4.24 7.05
C ARG A 72 -21.86 -2.94 7.35
N ALA A 73 -22.50 -2.37 6.34
CA ALA A 73 -23.40 -1.23 6.47
C ALA A 73 -24.83 -1.70 6.12
N GLY A 74 -25.69 -1.83 7.14
CA GLY A 74 -26.99 -2.49 6.97
C GLY A 74 -26.81 -3.97 6.62
N HIS A 75 -27.28 -4.38 5.44
CA HIS A 75 -27.11 -5.75 4.93
C HIS A 75 -25.91 -5.92 3.98
N GLU A 76 -25.24 -4.82 3.61
CA GLU A 76 -24.20 -4.86 2.58
C GLU A 76 -22.79 -4.94 3.16
N ILE A 77 -21.98 -5.88 2.65
CA ILE A 77 -20.54 -5.89 2.90
C ILE A 77 -19.89 -4.74 2.14
N VAL A 78 -19.25 -3.84 2.88
CA VAL A 78 -18.62 -2.61 2.37
C VAL A 78 -17.10 -2.60 2.57
N GLY A 79 -16.57 -3.61 3.26
CA GLY A 79 -15.13 -3.84 3.37
C GLY A 79 -14.81 -5.24 3.88
N THR A 80 -13.62 -5.73 3.58
CA THR A 80 -13.10 -7.02 4.06
C THR A 80 -11.59 -6.98 4.26
N MET A 81 -11.10 -7.92 5.06
CA MET A 81 -9.69 -8.22 5.25
C MET A 81 -9.59 -9.69 5.65
N ARG A 82 -8.55 -10.39 5.20
CA ARG A 82 -8.21 -11.74 5.65
C ARG A 82 -7.01 -11.68 6.59
N VAL A 83 -7.10 -12.42 7.70
CA VAL A 83 -6.01 -12.62 8.64
C VAL A 83 -5.78 -14.12 8.81
N ASN A 84 -4.60 -14.58 8.44
CA ASN A 84 -4.11 -15.92 8.68
C ASN A 84 -3.21 -15.88 9.93
N ILE A 85 -3.41 -16.77 10.91
CA ILE A 85 -2.55 -16.90 12.10
C ILE A 85 -2.21 -18.38 12.27
N GLY A 86 -0.93 -18.73 12.18
CA GLY A 86 -0.50 -20.13 12.24
C GLY A 86 0.99 -20.29 12.41
N THR A 87 1.45 -21.53 12.64
CA THR A 87 2.88 -21.83 12.63
C THR A 87 3.43 -21.78 11.22
N ARG A 88 4.75 -21.69 11.09
CA ARG A 88 5.44 -21.66 9.78
C ARG A 88 5.01 -22.81 8.87
N GLU A 89 4.81 -24.00 9.41
CA GLU A 89 4.45 -25.21 8.67
C GLU A 89 3.03 -25.18 8.10
N GLN A 90 2.15 -24.30 8.60
CA GLN A 90 0.82 -24.10 8.04
C GLN A 90 0.84 -23.24 6.78
N PHE A 91 1.91 -22.47 6.55
CA PHE A 91 2.14 -21.76 5.30
C PHE A 91 2.79 -22.71 4.30
N SER A 92 2.34 -22.66 3.03
CA SER A 92 2.99 -23.42 1.97
C SER A 92 4.46 -22.99 1.80
N PRO A 93 5.33 -23.83 1.21
CA PRO A 93 6.74 -23.46 1.00
C PRO A 93 6.94 -22.15 0.22
N SER A 94 6.04 -21.84 -0.73
CA SER A 94 6.07 -20.56 -1.45
C SER A 94 5.81 -19.38 -0.53
N TRP A 95 4.77 -19.45 0.32
CA TRP A 95 4.46 -18.43 1.32
C TRP A 95 5.57 -18.28 2.37
N GLN A 96 6.18 -19.39 2.81
CA GLN A 96 7.32 -19.35 3.75
C GLN A 96 8.51 -18.58 3.17
N THR A 97 8.80 -18.79 1.88
CA THR A 97 9.88 -18.10 1.16
C THR A 97 9.54 -16.63 0.96
N MET A 98 8.35 -16.36 0.43
CA MET A 98 7.86 -15.01 0.10
C MET A 98 7.83 -14.09 1.32
N LEU A 99 7.44 -14.61 2.49
CA LEU A 99 7.39 -13.85 3.75
C LEU A 99 8.69 -13.95 4.57
N SER A 100 9.72 -14.61 4.04
CA SER A 100 10.99 -14.87 4.74
C SER A 100 10.81 -15.48 6.13
N LEU A 101 9.82 -16.36 6.33
CA LEU A 101 9.45 -16.88 7.66
C LEU A 101 10.61 -17.60 8.35
N GLU A 102 11.54 -18.18 7.59
CA GLU A 102 12.73 -18.82 8.15
C GLU A 102 13.71 -17.83 8.79
N ARG A 103 13.83 -16.59 8.28
CA ARG A 103 14.62 -15.54 8.93
C ARG A 103 13.95 -15.11 10.24
N PHE A 104 12.62 -14.87 10.21
CA PHE A 104 11.86 -14.50 11.40
C PHE A 104 11.79 -15.60 12.47
N GLN A 105 11.83 -16.88 12.08
CA GLN A 105 11.95 -18.01 13.02
C GLN A 105 13.22 -17.92 13.89
N ARG A 106 14.30 -17.30 13.40
CA ARG A 106 15.57 -17.16 14.15
C ARG A 106 15.41 -16.32 15.42
N PHE A 107 14.48 -15.36 15.45
CA PHE A 107 14.15 -14.59 16.65
C PHE A 107 13.75 -15.49 17.82
N TYR A 108 12.98 -16.53 17.54
CA TYR A 108 12.45 -17.44 18.57
C TYR A 108 13.39 -18.60 18.91
N GLY A 109 14.43 -18.82 18.10
CA GLY A 109 15.24 -20.02 18.11
C GLY A 109 14.60 -21.19 17.34
N LYS A 110 15.36 -22.27 17.15
CA LYS A 110 14.96 -23.40 16.28
C LYS A 110 13.85 -24.29 16.86
N GLU A 111 13.72 -24.35 18.19
CA GLU A 111 12.82 -25.31 18.85
C GLU A 111 11.40 -24.76 19.09
N LYS A 112 11.24 -23.43 19.13
CA LYS A 112 9.94 -22.81 19.34
C LYS A 112 9.11 -22.87 18.05
N LYS A 113 7.80 -23.09 18.20
CA LYS A 113 6.82 -23.00 17.11
C LYS A 113 5.95 -21.75 17.30
N PRO A 114 6.48 -20.56 16.99
CA PRO A 114 5.73 -19.31 17.14
C PRO A 114 4.55 -19.27 16.16
N LEU A 115 3.58 -18.41 16.47
CA LEU A 115 2.55 -18.01 15.52
C LEU A 115 3.02 -16.80 14.72
N PHE A 116 2.91 -16.92 13.40
CA PHE A 116 3.07 -15.83 12.45
C PHE A 116 1.69 -15.42 11.94
N SER A 117 1.53 -14.14 11.62
CA SER A 117 0.32 -13.67 10.94
C SER A 117 0.60 -13.20 9.53
N TYR A 118 -0.34 -13.45 8.61
CA TYR A 118 -0.35 -12.86 7.29
C TYR A 118 -1.70 -12.19 7.05
N SER A 119 -1.64 -10.91 6.70
CA SER A 119 -2.78 -10.04 6.46
C SER A 119 -2.89 -9.75 4.97
N SER A 120 -4.06 -10.00 4.38
CA SER A 120 -4.27 -9.92 2.93
C SER A 120 -5.71 -9.54 2.57
N LYS A 121 -5.98 -9.28 1.29
CA LYS A 121 -7.31 -8.94 0.75
C LYS A 121 -8.00 -7.81 1.53
N PHE A 122 -7.23 -6.78 1.95
CA PHE A 122 -7.79 -5.59 2.58
C PHE A 122 -8.41 -4.69 1.51
N MET A 123 -9.74 -4.60 1.52
CA MET A 123 -10.51 -3.93 0.47
C MET A 123 -11.68 -3.17 1.08
N ILE A 124 -11.95 -1.98 0.55
CA ILE A 124 -13.06 -1.13 0.98
C ILE A 124 -13.77 -0.64 -0.28
N ALA A 125 -15.10 -0.70 -0.26
CA ALA A 125 -15.94 -0.20 -1.33
C ALA A 125 -15.62 1.27 -1.62
N PRO A 126 -15.58 1.72 -2.90
CA PRO A 126 -15.17 3.08 -3.26
C PRO A 126 -15.80 4.19 -2.43
N ARG A 127 -17.12 4.15 -2.24
CA ARG A 127 -17.90 5.14 -1.47
C ARG A 127 -17.59 5.19 0.04
N TYR A 128 -16.86 4.19 0.55
CA TYR A 128 -16.42 4.11 1.94
C TYR A 128 -14.90 4.25 2.10
N ARG A 129 -14.14 4.46 1.01
CA ARG A 129 -12.71 4.79 1.10
C ARG A 129 -12.55 6.13 1.83
N ASN A 130 -11.46 6.28 2.57
CA ASN A 130 -11.23 7.42 3.47
C ASN A 130 -12.27 7.60 4.60
N SER A 131 -13.14 6.61 4.85
CA SER A 131 -14.04 6.60 6.00
C SER A 131 -13.42 5.93 7.23
N ALA A 132 -14.17 5.86 8.34
CA ALA A 132 -13.74 5.18 9.55
C ALA A 132 -13.37 3.69 9.36
N ILE A 133 -13.93 3.04 8.33
CA ILE A 133 -13.66 1.63 8.02
C ILE A 133 -12.17 1.39 7.76
N SER A 134 -11.47 2.37 7.16
CA SER A 134 -10.06 2.26 6.81
C SER A 134 -9.14 2.01 7.99
N TYR A 135 -9.57 2.36 9.21
CA TYR A 135 -8.82 2.06 10.42
C TYR A 135 -9.55 1.08 11.35
N LEU A 136 -10.89 1.04 11.38
CA LEU A 136 -11.64 0.14 12.27
C LEU A 136 -11.44 -1.33 11.89
N LEU A 137 -11.53 -1.65 10.60
CA LEU A 137 -11.38 -3.02 10.10
C LEU A 137 -9.97 -3.58 10.36
N PRO A 138 -8.87 -2.92 9.96
CA PRO A 138 -7.54 -3.43 10.27
C PRO A 138 -7.22 -3.40 11.77
N SER A 139 -7.79 -2.48 12.56
CA SER A 139 -7.64 -2.51 14.04
C SER A 139 -8.24 -3.77 14.66
N ARG A 140 -9.32 -4.31 14.08
CA ARG A 140 -9.87 -5.60 14.51
C ARG A 140 -8.94 -6.77 14.16
N GLY A 141 -8.24 -6.70 13.03
CA GLY A 141 -7.18 -7.65 12.67
C GLY A 141 -6.04 -7.61 13.69
N TYR A 142 -5.52 -6.40 13.98
CA TYR A 142 -4.49 -6.19 15.01
C TYR A 142 -4.90 -6.74 16.38
N GLU A 143 -6.16 -6.56 16.79
CA GLU A 143 -6.67 -7.10 18.06
C GLU A 143 -6.63 -8.64 18.09
N LEU A 144 -6.97 -9.31 16.98
CA LEU A 144 -6.88 -10.77 16.87
C LEU A 144 -5.42 -11.24 17.00
N GLU A 145 -4.49 -10.60 16.29
CA GLU A 145 -3.05 -10.88 16.37
C GLU A 145 -2.53 -10.74 17.80
N CYS A 146 -2.91 -9.64 18.48
CA CYS A 146 -2.57 -9.39 19.87
C CYS A 146 -3.09 -10.49 20.81
N SER A 147 -4.34 -10.93 20.61
CA SER A 147 -4.99 -11.94 21.45
C SER A 147 -4.33 -13.33 21.34
N GLN A 148 -3.66 -13.59 20.21
CA GLN A 148 -2.95 -14.84 19.92
C GLN A 148 -1.45 -14.75 20.24
N GLY A 149 -0.95 -13.60 20.72
CA GLY A 149 0.45 -13.42 21.04
C GLY A 149 1.37 -13.41 19.81
N VAL A 150 0.86 -12.98 18.65
CA VAL A 150 1.67 -12.81 17.43
C VAL A 150 2.67 -11.68 17.64
N GLU A 151 3.93 -11.90 17.26
CA GLU A 151 4.98 -10.88 17.27
C GLU A 151 5.14 -10.18 15.91
N PHE A 152 5.01 -10.97 14.82
CA PHE A 152 5.25 -10.52 13.45
C PHE A 152 4.01 -10.79 12.59
N SER A 153 3.42 -9.73 12.05
CA SER A 153 2.34 -9.81 11.07
C SER A 153 2.81 -9.29 9.72
N PHE A 154 2.65 -10.09 8.68
CA PHE A 154 3.18 -9.83 7.35
C PHE A 154 2.10 -9.38 6.38
N GLY A 155 2.50 -8.66 5.34
CA GLY A 155 1.68 -8.44 4.16
C GLY A 155 2.53 -8.09 2.95
N LEU A 156 1.88 -8.02 1.80
CA LEU A 156 2.48 -7.64 0.52
C LEU A 156 1.59 -6.57 -0.10
N CYS A 157 2.18 -5.54 -0.70
CA CYS A 157 1.41 -4.54 -1.44
C CYS A 157 2.16 -3.97 -2.64
N ASN A 158 1.40 -3.45 -3.60
CA ASN A 158 1.96 -2.57 -4.61
C ASN A 158 2.57 -1.32 -3.98
N LEU A 159 3.56 -0.72 -4.67
CA LEU A 159 4.36 0.39 -4.15
C LEU A 159 3.52 1.60 -3.73
N TYR A 160 2.45 1.91 -4.46
CA TYR A 160 1.54 3.03 -4.15
C TYR A 160 0.77 2.90 -2.82
N LEU A 161 0.78 1.71 -2.21
CA LEU A 161 0.15 1.46 -0.89
C LEU A 161 1.15 1.50 0.27
N LEU A 162 2.47 1.57 0.00
CA LEU A 162 3.48 1.55 1.05
C LEU A 162 3.25 2.63 2.10
N ARG A 163 2.92 3.84 1.67
CA ARG A 163 2.61 4.97 2.56
C ARG A 163 1.47 4.65 3.53
N LEU A 164 0.42 3.97 3.06
CA LEU A 164 -0.71 3.56 3.90
C LEU A 164 -0.26 2.54 4.95
N TYR A 165 0.49 1.52 4.56
CA TYR A 165 0.93 0.48 5.49
C TYR A 165 1.98 0.98 6.47
N GLU A 166 2.84 1.92 6.09
CA GLU A 166 3.73 2.62 7.01
C GLU A 166 2.94 3.45 8.03
N GLN A 167 1.80 4.04 7.65
CA GLN A 167 0.90 4.71 8.60
C GLN A 167 0.27 3.73 9.59
N PHE A 168 -0.01 2.50 9.17
CA PHE A 168 -0.44 1.44 10.09
C PHE A 168 0.70 0.98 11.02
N GLY A 169 1.96 1.31 10.71
CA GLY A 169 3.15 0.96 11.48
C GLY A 169 3.86 -0.31 10.98
N PHE A 170 3.56 -0.73 9.76
CA PHE A 170 4.36 -1.75 9.10
C PHE A 170 5.69 -1.16 8.63
N GLN A 171 6.70 -2.01 8.62
CA GLN A 171 8.05 -1.73 8.14
C GLN A 171 8.32 -2.59 6.91
N ARG A 172 8.91 -2.01 5.88
CA ARG A 172 9.35 -2.75 4.69
C ARG A 172 10.50 -3.69 5.07
N PHE A 173 10.59 -4.84 4.41
CA PHE A 173 11.75 -5.72 4.59
C PHE A 173 12.11 -6.55 3.38
N GLY A 174 13.40 -6.72 3.09
CA GLY A 174 13.83 -7.56 1.97
C GLY A 174 13.54 -6.94 0.60
N GLY A 175 13.71 -7.73 -0.46
CA GLY A 175 13.53 -7.30 -1.85
C GLY A 175 12.07 -7.35 -2.32
N HIS A 176 11.80 -6.71 -3.46
CA HIS A 176 10.50 -6.79 -4.10
C HIS A 176 10.23 -8.19 -4.65
N ILE A 177 8.94 -8.48 -4.82
CA ILE A 177 8.43 -9.77 -5.28
C ILE A 177 7.60 -9.50 -6.52
N GLU A 178 8.00 -10.11 -7.63
CA GLU A 178 7.19 -10.07 -8.85
C GLU A 178 6.07 -11.11 -8.74
N ASP A 179 4.84 -10.63 -8.79
CA ASP A 179 3.65 -11.45 -8.80
C ASP A 179 2.95 -11.41 -10.17
N ALA A 180 2.48 -12.56 -10.63
CA ALA A 180 1.88 -12.70 -11.95
C ALA A 180 0.58 -11.88 -12.11
N GLU A 181 -0.18 -11.70 -11.03
CA GLU A 181 -1.50 -11.08 -11.01
C GLU A 181 -1.43 -9.63 -10.54
N PHE A 182 -0.58 -9.37 -9.54
CA PHE A 182 -0.50 -8.10 -8.85
C PHE A 182 0.68 -7.22 -9.29
N GLY A 183 1.65 -7.75 -10.03
CA GLY A 183 2.84 -7.03 -10.48
C GLY A 183 3.89 -6.93 -9.37
N LEU A 184 4.64 -5.84 -9.32
CA LEU A 184 5.67 -5.65 -8.31
C LEU A 184 5.05 -5.39 -6.93
N LEU A 185 5.38 -6.26 -5.97
CA LEU A 185 4.94 -6.19 -4.58
C LEU A 185 6.12 -5.93 -3.65
N SER A 186 5.90 -5.07 -2.66
CA SER A 186 6.83 -4.85 -1.56
C SER A 186 6.34 -5.61 -0.32
N PRO A 187 7.16 -6.51 0.24
CA PRO A 187 6.90 -7.12 1.53
C PRO A 187 7.07 -6.16 2.70
N PHE A 188 6.17 -6.30 3.68
CA PHE A 188 6.19 -5.49 4.89
C PHE A 188 5.79 -6.32 6.13
N VAL A 189 6.28 -5.91 7.29
CA VAL A 189 6.06 -6.58 8.58
C VAL A 189 5.66 -5.57 9.65
N LEU A 190 4.64 -5.89 10.43
CA LEU A 190 4.28 -5.20 11.64
C LEU A 190 4.94 -5.92 12.81
N LEU A 191 5.77 -5.19 13.54
CA LEU A 191 6.25 -5.60 14.85
C LEU A 191 5.14 -5.29 15.85
N VAL A 192 4.32 -6.29 16.17
CA VAL A 192 3.04 -6.13 16.87
C VAL A 192 3.19 -5.45 18.23
N ASN A 193 4.36 -5.63 18.86
CA ASN A 193 4.71 -5.08 20.17
C ASN A 193 5.65 -3.84 20.12
N ASP A 194 6.00 -3.30 18.94
CA ASP A 194 6.73 -2.03 18.85
C ASP A 194 5.80 -0.83 19.06
N ILE A 195 5.33 -0.68 20.30
CA ILE A 195 4.37 0.37 20.70
C ILE A 195 4.96 1.77 20.47
N ALA A 196 6.29 1.92 20.59
CA ALA A 196 6.98 3.18 20.36
C ALA A 196 6.90 3.59 18.89
N HIS A 197 7.15 2.67 17.96
CA HIS A 197 6.99 2.93 16.54
C HIS A 197 5.52 3.22 16.18
N LEU A 198 4.57 2.42 16.68
CA LEU A 198 3.14 2.67 16.48
C LEU A 198 2.71 4.07 16.93
N LYS A 199 3.28 4.56 18.04
CA LYS A 199 3.07 5.93 18.51
C LYS A 199 3.67 6.96 17.55
N ALA A 200 4.91 6.75 17.11
CA ALA A 200 5.67 7.68 16.27
C ALA A 200 4.97 7.93 14.93
N VAL A 201 4.52 6.87 14.25
CA VAL A 201 3.80 6.97 12.96
C VAL A 201 2.32 7.32 13.12
N ARG A 202 1.85 7.55 14.36
CA ARG A 202 0.45 7.83 14.70
C ARG A 202 -0.51 6.75 14.19
N SER A 203 -0.09 5.49 14.33
CA SER A 203 -0.85 4.34 13.84
C SER A 203 -2.24 4.26 14.47
N PRO A 204 -3.28 3.87 13.71
CA PRO A 204 -4.59 3.57 14.26
C PRO A 204 -4.55 2.47 15.33
N TYR A 205 -3.54 1.60 15.31
CA TYR A 205 -3.38 0.52 16.27
C TYR A 205 -2.90 1.02 17.64
N TYR A 206 -2.29 2.22 17.72
CA TYR A 206 -1.67 2.72 18.95
C TYR A 206 -2.67 2.80 20.12
N ARG A 207 -3.95 3.11 19.85
CA ARG A 207 -4.99 3.17 20.89
C ARG A 207 -5.22 1.82 21.58
N LEU A 208 -5.08 0.73 20.83
CA LEU A 208 -5.14 -0.64 21.37
C LEU A 208 -3.80 -1.02 21.98
N ALA A 209 -2.70 -0.77 21.26
CA ALA A 209 -1.35 -1.13 21.65
C ALA A 209 -0.90 -0.53 22.98
N ARG A 210 -1.23 0.75 23.26
CA ARG A 210 -0.80 1.46 24.48
C ARG A 210 -1.31 0.87 25.80
N LYS A 211 -2.29 -0.04 25.74
CA LYS A 211 -2.82 -0.75 26.92
C LYS A 211 -1.98 -1.98 27.27
N ARG A 212 -1.01 -2.33 26.41
CA ARG A 212 -0.15 -3.51 26.53
C ARG A 212 1.22 -3.08 27.08
N THR A 213 1.90 -3.99 27.77
CA THR A 213 3.17 -3.72 28.47
C THR A 213 4.33 -4.58 27.97
N ALA A 214 4.22 -5.15 26.77
CA ALA A 214 5.22 -6.07 26.24
C ALA A 214 6.22 -5.33 25.34
N ASP A 215 7.47 -5.24 25.79
CA ASP A 215 8.63 -5.14 24.91
C ASP A 215 9.28 -6.53 24.88
N THR A 216 9.38 -7.11 23.68
CA THR A 216 9.87 -8.47 23.46
C THR A 216 11.30 -8.50 22.90
N GLY A 217 11.90 -7.33 22.64
CA GLY A 217 13.19 -7.23 21.94
C GLY A 217 13.10 -7.53 20.44
N SER A 218 11.90 -7.74 19.88
CA SER A 218 11.68 -8.01 18.45
C SER A 218 12.17 -6.88 17.56
N LYS A 219 12.01 -5.63 18.03
CA LYS A 219 12.52 -4.43 17.38
C LYS A 219 14.03 -4.47 17.20
N ASP A 220 14.78 -4.60 18.28
CA ASP A 220 16.24 -4.58 18.24
C ASP A 220 16.81 -5.77 17.46
N TRP A 221 16.13 -6.91 17.51
CA TRP A 221 16.45 -8.04 16.65
C TRP A 221 16.20 -7.74 15.17
N PHE A 222 15.05 -7.16 14.82
CA PHE A 222 14.67 -6.89 13.42
C PHE A 222 15.69 -5.96 12.73
N TYR A 223 16.05 -4.85 13.37
CA TYR A 223 17.03 -3.92 12.78
C TYR A 223 18.44 -4.49 12.68
N ARG A 224 18.78 -5.51 13.49
CA ARG A 224 20.05 -6.23 13.38
C ARG A 224 20.02 -7.32 12.31
N GLU A 225 18.89 -8.00 12.12
CA GLU A 225 18.73 -9.08 11.13
C GLU A 225 18.56 -8.55 9.70
N PHE A 226 17.90 -7.40 9.55
CA PHE A 226 17.57 -6.81 8.24
C PHE A 226 18.31 -5.50 8.00
N THR A 227 19.64 -5.56 8.00
CA THR A 227 20.50 -4.38 7.79
C THR A 227 20.36 -3.79 6.40
N GLU A 228 19.93 -4.58 5.40
CA GLU A 228 19.61 -4.12 4.05
C GLU A 228 18.49 -3.07 4.01
N ASN A 229 17.69 -2.96 5.08
CA ASN A 229 16.61 -1.99 5.19
C ASN A 229 17.03 -0.67 5.86
N SER A 230 18.28 -0.56 6.34
CA SER A 230 18.72 0.57 7.19
C SER A 230 18.60 1.94 6.50
N ASP A 231 18.67 1.97 5.18
CA ASP A 231 18.55 3.19 4.38
C ASP A 231 17.12 3.49 3.91
N ILE A 232 16.12 2.67 4.29
CA ILE A 232 14.75 2.87 3.85
C ILE A 232 14.17 4.11 4.54
N ILE A 233 13.76 5.09 3.73
CA ILE A 233 13.05 6.27 4.20
C ILE A 233 11.59 5.90 4.48
N ASN A 234 11.22 5.82 5.75
CA ASN A 234 9.82 5.65 6.15
C ASN A 234 9.04 6.96 5.95
N SER A 235 7.99 6.91 5.14
CA SER A 235 7.22 8.08 4.70
C SER A 235 6.40 8.76 5.80
N GLN A 236 6.27 8.12 6.97
CA GLN A 236 5.56 8.65 8.15
C GLN A 236 6.50 9.20 9.22
N LEU A 237 7.80 8.90 9.13
CA LEU A 237 8.81 9.37 10.08
C LEU A 237 9.64 10.52 9.53
N ILE A 238 9.88 10.55 8.21
CA ILE A 238 10.51 11.70 7.56
C ILE A 238 9.57 12.91 7.59
N THR A 239 10.13 14.10 7.81
CA THR A 239 9.36 15.34 7.73
C THR A 239 9.16 15.74 6.28
N ASP A 240 8.13 16.54 5.99
CA ASP A 240 7.93 17.08 4.64
C ASP A 240 9.17 17.83 4.14
N GLU A 241 9.84 18.58 5.03
CA GLU A 241 11.09 19.29 4.74
C GLU A 241 12.25 18.35 4.46
N GLY A 242 12.47 17.35 5.32
CA GLY A 242 13.55 16.38 5.11
C GLY A 242 13.37 15.55 3.84
N LEU A 243 12.13 15.22 3.48
CA LEU A 243 11.85 14.55 2.21
C LEU A 243 12.14 15.49 1.03
N TRP A 244 11.75 16.75 1.12
CA TRP A 244 12.04 17.73 0.07
C TRP A 244 13.53 18.00 -0.11
N GLU A 245 14.29 18.10 0.99
CA GLU A 245 15.75 18.18 0.98
C GLU A 245 16.37 16.94 0.35
N TYR A 246 15.85 15.75 0.68
CA TYR A 246 16.27 14.50 0.05
C TYR A 246 16.10 14.54 -1.47
N LEU A 247 14.92 14.94 -1.95
CA LEU A 247 14.65 15.08 -3.39
C LEU A 247 15.60 16.07 -4.05
N THR A 248 15.81 17.23 -3.42
CA THR A 248 16.71 18.28 -3.91
C THR A 248 18.16 17.79 -4.00
N GLY A 249 18.60 16.93 -3.08
CA GLY A 249 19.93 16.32 -3.12
C GLY A 249 20.11 15.19 -4.14
N ARG A 250 19.03 14.68 -4.73
CA ARG A 250 19.06 13.60 -5.73
C ARG A 250 18.93 14.09 -7.17
N LEU A 251 18.23 15.21 -7.37
CA LEU A 251 17.97 15.77 -8.68
C LEU A 251 19.03 16.80 -9.07
N GLU A 252 19.24 17.02 -10.37
CA GLU A 252 20.23 17.98 -10.88
C GLU A 252 19.81 19.45 -10.68
N ASP A 253 18.50 19.69 -10.53
CA ASP A 253 17.92 21.00 -10.27
C ASP A 253 16.78 20.89 -9.25
N ARG A 254 16.18 22.03 -8.90
CA ARG A 254 15.08 22.11 -7.94
C ARG A 254 13.91 21.21 -8.39
N PRO A 255 13.28 20.45 -7.47
CA PRO A 255 12.22 19.51 -7.85
C PRO A 255 11.08 20.14 -8.67
N GLU A 256 10.66 21.36 -8.34
CA GLU A 256 9.61 22.10 -9.05
C GLU A 256 9.99 22.65 -10.42
N GLN A 257 11.28 22.66 -10.76
CA GLN A 257 11.79 23.06 -12.07
C GLN A 257 11.94 21.85 -13.00
N ILE A 258 12.36 20.70 -12.45
CA ILE A 258 12.64 19.49 -13.24
C ILE A 258 11.45 18.52 -13.34
N MET A 259 10.66 18.37 -12.29
CA MET A 259 9.53 17.43 -12.29
C MET A 259 8.30 18.10 -12.89
N THR A 260 7.79 17.60 -14.03
CA THR A 260 6.64 18.22 -14.69
C THR A 260 5.42 18.35 -13.78
N LEU A 261 5.13 17.34 -12.96
CA LEU A 261 3.99 17.36 -12.04
C LEU A 261 4.03 18.55 -11.05
N LEU A 262 5.21 19.08 -10.76
CA LEU A 262 5.42 20.21 -9.86
C LEU A 262 5.56 21.56 -10.59
N ARG A 263 5.47 21.59 -11.93
CA ARG A 263 5.69 22.79 -12.72
C ARG A 263 4.80 23.94 -12.26
N GLY A 264 5.45 25.08 -12.03
CA GLY A 264 4.81 26.31 -11.58
C GLY A 264 4.43 26.34 -10.11
N LEU A 265 4.40 25.20 -9.40
CA LEU A 265 4.18 25.17 -7.94
C LEU A 265 5.31 25.93 -7.24
N SER A 266 4.99 26.57 -6.13
CA SER A 266 6.03 27.02 -5.20
C SER A 266 6.68 25.81 -4.52
N ALA A 267 7.93 25.96 -4.07
CA ALA A 267 8.62 24.90 -3.30
C ALA A 267 7.78 24.40 -2.11
N ARG A 268 7.08 25.31 -1.42
CA ARG A 268 6.20 24.95 -0.30
C ARG A 268 5.00 24.10 -0.72
N GLU A 269 4.40 24.39 -1.87
CA GLU A 269 3.29 23.59 -2.41
C GLU A 269 3.78 22.20 -2.86
N GLY A 270 4.93 22.14 -3.53
CA GLY A 270 5.55 20.87 -3.92
C GLY A 270 5.93 20.01 -2.71
N GLN A 271 6.55 20.62 -1.70
CA GLN A 271 6.89 19.97 -0.44
C GLN A 271 5.66 19.34 0.23
N LYS A 272 4.55 20.08 0.34
CA LYS A 272 3.30 19.54 0.89
C LYS A 272 2.75 18.37 0.08
N LEU A 273 2.76 18.48 -1.24
CA LEU A 273 2.26 17.41 -2.13
C LEU A 273 3.07 16.12 -1.93
N VAL A 274 4.40 16.23 -2.06
CA VAL A 274 5.32 15.10 -1.93
C VAL A 274 5.25 14.52 -0.51
N GLY A 275 5.27 15.37 0.52
CA GLY A 275 5.14 14.96 1.91
C GLY A 275 3.82 14.25 2.20
N ALA A 276 2.71 14.66 1.57
CA ALA A 276 1.38 14.08 1.79
C ALA A 276 1.13 12.79 0.98
N CYS A 277 1.74 12.63 -0.19
CA CYS A 277 1.39 11.58 -1.15
C CYS A 277 2.54 10.64 -1.52
N GLY A 278 3.78 11.03 -1.24
CA GLY A 278 4.98 10.38 -1.72
C GLY A 278 5.51 9.28 -0.81
N VAL A 279 6.14 8.30 -1.44
CA VAL A 279 7.05 7.33 -0.83
C VAL A 279 8.24 7.11 -1.76
N VAL A 280 9.44 6.99 -1.20
CA VAL A 280 10.66 6.67 -1.97
C VAL A 280 10.90 5.17 -1.94
N VAL A 281 11.13 4.58 -3.10
CA VAL A 281 11.36 3.14 -3.28
C VAL A 281 12.64 2.93 -4.08
N ARG A 282 13.42 1.90 -3.72
CA ARG A 282 14.63 1.48 -4.45
C ARG A 282 14.32 0.24 -5.27
N CYS A 283 14.60 0.27 -6.57
CA CYS A 283 14.42 -0.86 -7.48
C CYS A 283 15.79 -1.25 -8.07
N PRO A 284 16.36 -2.40 -7.68
CA PRO A 284 17.55 -2.96 -8.31
C PRO A 284 17.44 -3.11 -9.83
N ALA A 285 18.59 -3.03 -10.51
CA ALA A 285 18.66 -3.26 -11.95
C ALA A 285 18.02 -4.62 -12.33
N GLY A 286 17.20 -4.60 -13.38
CA GLY A 286 16.48 -5.77 -13.89
C GLY A 286 15.06 -5.95 -13.33
N GLU A 287 14.67 -5.22 -12.29
CA GLU A 287 13.29 -5.31 -11.76
C GLU A 287 12.26 -4.69 -12.70
N THR A 288 11.19 -5.43 -13.00
CA THR A 288 10.01 -4.90 -13.72
C THR A 288 9.17 -4.08 -12.75
N ILE A 289 9.18 -2.75 -12.93
CA ILE A 289 8.48 -1.79 -12.07
C ILE A 289 7.03 -1.65 -12.52
N VAL A 290 6.81 -1.53 -13.82
CA VAL A 290 5.49 -1.38 -14.43
C VAL A 290 5.26 -2.50 -15.41
N ARG A 291 4.13 -3.20 -15.26
CA ARG A 291 3.73 -4.26 -16.18
C ARG A 291 2.68 -3.76 -17.17
N GLN A 292 2.89 -4.04 -18.45
CA GLN A 292 1.92 -3.71 -19.48
C GLN A 292 0.55 -4.34 -19.17
N GLY A 293 -0.52 -3.57 -19.38
CA GLY A 293 -1.90 -4.00 -19.21
C GLY A 293 -2.41 -3.98 -17.76
N SER A 294 -1.54 -3.78 -16.76
CA SER A 294 -1.94 -3.61 -15.36
C SER A 294 -2.57 -2.23 -15.11
N SER A 295 -3.50 -2.10 -14.16
CA SER A 295 -4.10 -0.81 -13.80
C SER A 295 -3.12 0.07 -13.02
N SER A 296 -3.04 1.36 -13.37
CA SER A 296 -2.20 2.36 -12.71
C SER A 296 -2.92 3.05 -11.55
N TYR A 297 -2.26 3.18 -10.40
CA TYR A 297 -2.80 3.85 -9.21
C TYR A 297 -1.84 4.93 -8.67
N ASP A 298 -0.84 5.29 -9.47
CA ASP A 298 0.26 6.14 -9.06
C ASP A 298 0.79 7.01 -10.19
N VAL A 299 1.64 7.96 -9.80
CA VAL A 299 2.61 8.61 -10.67
C VAL A 299 3.99 8.27 -10.13
N ASN A 300 4.85 7.78 -11.01
CA ASN A 300 6.23 7.42 -10.66
C ASN A 300 7.18 8.44 -11.28
N VAL A 301 8.16 8.89 -10.51
CA VAL A 301 9.24 9.79 -10.97
C VAL A 301 10.57 9.19 -10.59
N VAL A 302 11.51 9.16 -11.54
CA VAL A 302 12.88 8.71 -11.26
C VAL A 302 13.59 9.78 -10.42
N LEU A 303 14.18 9.40 -9.29
CA LEU A 303 15.01 10.26 -8.45
C LEU A 303 16.50 10.03 -8.70
N ALA A 304 16.88 8.78 -8.96
CA ALA A 304 18.25 8.39 -9.29
C ALA A 304 18.24 7.14 -10.16
N GLY A 305 19.31 6.92 -10.93
CA GLY A 305 19.42 5.79 -11.85
C GLY A 305 18.63 6.00 -13.14
N GLN A 306 18.36 4.90 -13.85
CA GLN A 306 17.64 4.89 -15.13
C GLN A 306 16.61 3.78 -15.15
N VAL A 307 15.44 4.06 -15.71
CA VAL A 307 14.46 3.03 -16.07
C VAL A 307 14.27 3.02 -17.58
N GLN A 308 13.86 1.88 -18.13
CA GLN A 308 13.72 1.70 -19.56
C GLN A 308 12.39 1.05 -19.89
N ALA A 309 11.70 1.62 -20.89
CA ALA A 309 10.53 0.99 -21.50
C ALA A 309 10.96 -0.09 -22.49
N ARG A 310 10.07 -1.05 -22.75
CA ARG A 310 10.34 -2.18 -23.67
C ARG A 310 10.72 -1.78 -25.10
N ASP A 311 10.31 -0.59 -25.54
CA ASP A 311 10.66 -0.02 -26.85
C ASP A 311 12.09 0.55 -26.92
N GLY A 312 12.83 0.51 -25.80
CA GLY A 312 14.19 1.00 -25.68
C GLY A 312 14.29 2.41 -25.10
N SER A 313 13.18 3.15 -24.96
CA SER A 313 13.16 4.51 -24.41
C SER A 313 13.65 4.51 -22.97
N VAL A 314 14.61 5.38 -22.66
CA VAL A 314 15.19 5.52 -21.31
C VAL A 314 14.57 6.73 -20.65
N VAL A 315 14.24 6.61 -19.36
CA VAL A 315 13.74 7.69 -18.51
C VAL A 315 14.79 8.00 -17.45
N TYR A 316 15.05 9.29 -17.25
CA TYR A 316 16.11 9.86 -16.44
C TYR A 316 15.57 10.54 -15.17
N PRO A 317 16.45 10.86 -14.19
CA PRO A 317 16.05 11.57 -12.98
C PRO A 317 15.26 12.86 -13.26
N GLY A 318 14.16 13.04 -12.53
CA GLY A 318 13.21 14.15 -12.68
C GLY A 318 12.03 13.83 -13.60
N GLU A 319 12.17 12.86 -14.50
CA GLU A 319 11.14 12.48 -15.45
C GLU A 319 10.14 11.48 -14.84
N SER A 320 8.86 11.63 -15.20
CA SER A 320 7.83 10.67 -14.84
C SER A 320 7.75 9.51 -15.82
N PHE A 321 7.31 8.35 -15.35
CA PHE A 321 7.11 7.17 -16.20
C PHE A 321 5.86 6.37 -15.80
N GLY A 322 5.45 5.50 -16.71
CA GLY A 322 4.17 4.80 -16.63
C GLY A 322 3.01 5.71 -17.01
N THR A 323 1.81 5.15 -16.96
CA THR A 323 0.57 5.88 -17.23
C THR A 323 0.11 6.55 -15.95
N ASN A 324 -0.28 7.83 -15.99
CA ASN A 324 -0.76 8.57 -14.82
C ASN A 324 -2.01 7.90 -14.21
N GLY A 325 -1.87 7.38 -12.99
CA GLY A 325 -2.93 6.71 -12.24
C GLY A 325 -3.53 7.53 -11.10
N LEU A 326 -3.26 8.84 -11.03
CA LEU A 326 -3.53 9.65 -9.83
C LEU A 326 -5.02 9.95 -9.60
N LEU A 327 -5.79 10.13 -10.68
CA LEU A 327 -7.24 10.42 -10.65
C LEU A 327 -8.09 9.31 -11.24
N VAL A 328 -7.68 8.83 -12.40
CA VAL A 328 -8.26 7.69 -13.11
C VAL A 328 -7.27 6.54 -13.03
N HIS A 329 -7.75 5.30 -13.19
CA HIS A 329 -6.91 4.11 -13.08
C HIS A 329 -6.77 3.41 -14.45
N PRO A 330 -6.10 4.04 -15.43
CA PRO A 330 -5.95 3.48 -16.77
C PRO A 330 -5.03 2.25 -16.74
N ARG A 331 -5.15 1.42 -17.77
CA ARG A 331 -4.18 0.34 -17.99
C ARG A 331 -2.85 0.89 -18.48
N GLN A 332 -1.77 0.30 -17.99
CA GLN A 332 -0.41 0.62 -18.38
C GLN A 332 -0.18 0.27 -19.85
N GLY A 333 0.14 1.26 -20.67
CA GLY A 333 0.36 1.06 -22.10
C GLY A 333 1.66 0.32 -22.42
N ARG A 334 2.63 0.31 -21.51
CA ARG A 334 3.96 -0.27 -21.72
C ARG A 334 4.53 -0.89 -20.45
N GLU A 335 5.46 -1.83 -20.65
CA GLU A 335 6.27 -2.43 -19.60
C GLU A 335 7.54 -1.58 -19.37
N ILE A 336 7.93 -1.41 -18.10
CA ILE A 336 9.07 -0.58 -17.68
C ILE A 336 9.88 -1.34 -16.64
N THR A 337 11.19 -1.40 -16.87
CA THR A 337 12.17 -2.13 -16.06
C THR A 337 13.27 -1.18 -15.58
N ALA A 338 13.79 -1.41 -14.38
CA ALA A 338 14.98 -0.72 -13.89
C ALA A 338 16.19 -1.11 -14.74
N LYS A 339 16.81 -0.15 -15.42
CA LYS A 339 17.99 -0.39 -16.26
C LYS A 339 19.28 -0.38 -15.42
N THR A 340 19.33 0.49 -14.43
CA THR A 340 20.31 0.49 -13.34
C THR A 340 19.56 0.36 -12.02
N ASP A 341 20.28 0.23 -10.91
CA ASP A 341 19.69 0.49 -9.61
C ASP A 341 19.07 1.89 -9.63
N ALA A 342 17.78 1.96 -9.31
CA ALA A 342 16.98 3.15 -9.45
C ALA A 342 16.31 3.51 -8.12
N GLU A 343 16.19 4.81 -7.86
CA GLU A 343 15.34 5.33 -6.81
C GLU A 343 14.13 6.03 -7.43
N ILE A 344 12.95 5.74 -6.92
CA ILE A 344 11.68 6.14 -7.51
C ILE A 344 10.83 6.82 -6.43
N LEU A 345 10.33 8.02 -6.74
CA LEU A 345 9.24 8.63 -6.00
C LEU A 345 7.93 8.09 -6.55
N VAL A 346 7.15 7.46 -5.68
CA VAL A 346 5.81 6.96 -5.99
C VAL A 346 4.77 7.86 -5.32
N LEU A 347 3.92 8.50 -6.11
CA LEU A 347 2.80 9.32 -5.62
C LEU A 347 1.51 8.51 -5.68
N SER A 348 0.91 8.27 -4.52
CA SER A 348 -0.28 7.42 -4.37
C SER A 348 -1.59 8.15 -4.71
N SER A 349 -2.41 7.59 -5.59
CA SER A 349 -3.78 8.09 -5.87
C SER A 349 -4.66 8.14 -4.61
N LEU A 350 -4.53 7.15 -3.72
CA LEU A 350 -5.27 7.11 -2.46
C LEU A 350 -4.93 8.32 -1.57
N SER A 351 -3.64 8.62 -1.44
CA SER A 351 -3.19 9.77 -0.64
C SER A 351 -3.53 11.09 -1.33
N PHE A 352 -3.44 11.12 -2.66
CA PHE A 352 -3.77 12.30 -3.46
C PHE A 352 -5.25 12.67 -3.37
N ALA A 353 -6.17 11.70 -3.34
CA ALA A 353 -7.59 11.99 -3.16
C ALA A 353 -7.87 12.76 -1.84
N LYS A 354 -7.18 12.37 -0.76
CA LYS A 354 -7.25 13.09 0.52
C LYS A 354 -6.55 14.45 0.45
N PHE A 355 -5.41 14.54 -0.22
CA PHE A 355 -4.70 15.80 -0.42
C PHE A 355 -5.54 16.81 -1.20
N ALA A 356 -6.15 16.39 -2.32
CA ALA A 356 -6.97 17.24 -3.18
C ALA A 356 -8.21 17.81 -2.46
N HIS A 357 -8.74 17.10 -1.46
CA HIS A 357 -9.78 17.64 -0.60
C HIS A 357 -9.27 18.76 0.32
N ASN A 358 -8.05 18.62 0.85
CA ASN A 358 -7.47 19.57 1.82
C ASN A 358 -6.78 20.77 1.16
N ASP A 359 -6.22 20.60 -0.04
CA ASP A 359 -5.56 21.65 -0.82
C ASP A 359 -5.97 21.57 -2.31
N PRO A 360 -7.22 21.96 -2.65
CA PRO A 360 -7.75 21.81 -3.99
C PRO A 360 -7.00 22.62 -5.05
N ALA A 361 -6.48 23.79 -4.66
CA ALA A 361 -5.79 24.70 -5.59
C ALA A 361 -4.47 24.09 -6.07
N THR A 362 -3.64 23.56 -5.17
CA THR A 362 -2.42 22.86 -5.55
C THR A 362 -2.75 21.59 -6.34
N ALA A 363 -3.72 20.80 -5.89
CA ALA A 363 -4.10 19.56 -6.58
C ALA A 363 -4.58 19.79 -8.02
N HIS A 364 -5.40 20.81 -8.27
CA HIS A 364 -5.86 21.16 -9.60
C HIS A 364 -4.71 21.49 -10.56
N ARG A 365 -3.68 22.20 -10.07
CA ARG A 365 -2.49 22.52 -10.87
C ARG A 365 -1.67 21.29 -11.22
N VAL A 366 -1.50 20.37 -10.27
CA VAL A 366 -0.84 19.07 -10.51
C VAL A 366 -1.58 18.28 -11.59
N ILE A 367 -2.91 18.25 -11.56
CA ILE A 367 -3.74 17.54 -12.55
C ILE A 367 -3.56 18.14 -13.95
N ILE A 368 -3.55 19.48 -14.05
CA ILE A 368 -3.28 20.18 -15.32
C ILE A 368 -1.90 19.81 -15.85
N ASN A 369 -0.86 19.86 -15.01
CA ASN A 369 0.51 19.54 -15.39
C ASN A 369 0.62 18.12 -15.95
N LEU A 370 -0.01 17.14 -15.29
CA LEU A 370 0.04 15.73 -15.71
C LEU A 370 -0.75 15.46 -16.99
N SER A 371 -1.79 16.26 -17.27
CA SER A 371 -2.58 16.14 -18.50
C SER A 371 -1.87 16.71 -19.73
N GLN A 372 -0.86 17.57 -19.53
CA GLN A 372 -0.04 18.14 -20.60
C GLN A 372 1.14 17.25 -21.00
N ASP A 373 1.48 16.26 -20.17
CA ASP A 373 2.55 15.27 -20.41
C ASP A 373 2.05 13.98 -21.10
N SER A 374 0.73 13.83 -21.27
CA SER A 374 0.08 12.61 -21.77
C SER A 374 -0.07 12.56 -23.29
#